data_AF-A0A1R1YTK6-F1
#
_entry.id   AF-A0A1R1YTK6-F1
#
_cell.length_a   1.000
_cell.length_b   1.000
_cell.length_c   1.000
_cell.angle_alpha   90.00
_cell.angle_beta   90.00
_cell.angle_gamma   90.00
#
_symmetry.space_group_name_H-M   'P 1'
#
loop_
_entity.id
_entity.type
_entity.pdbx_description
1 polymer ?
#
loop_
_entity_poly.entity_id
_entity_poly.type
_entity_poly.pdbx_seq_one_letter_code
_entity_poly.pdbx_strand_id
1 'polypeptide(L)'
;MYLSLASQSILLLSFCLFGWSLDLYFFHASKVKVFSILEINSKNRIKNSSYRAQTLAVSVLLIIYSFFFTYLQNNASSVKEKRMFQLYMFAFLVFFILVPSRRLFGNLRSSFLRSVPKSLLTLGRVFNIFAVCKTEFSDVVFSDILTSCSKVFADLANVFYIIYHSLKKSTSPGIEAELKRILGLENDSKSINHIQFQSPLVNPAVTCVPYLIRLKQCINDLICSTPNSIDRRRHLANAIKYFSSLPVIFLSAFQKDYYQSNNYNQDWFLHFLFYTWLFFAIFNSCYSFYWDITFDWGLEQSSDQNPRSDIKDKNDLPVFDTLPSTNNAVVYDGPFLLRKNLAYKYSFIYYLVIVIDFVLRATWTIKLSSHITLDNIPNAGFILGALEVLRRCIWILFRVEKEAC
;
A
#
# COMPACT_ATOMS: atom_id res chain seq x y z
N MET A 1 -15.25 11.67 18.72
CA MET A 1 -14.30 12.58 18.05
C MET A 1 -14.40 12.38 16.55
N TYR A 2 -14.82 13.40 15.80
CA TYR A 2 -14.89 13.32 14.35
C TYR A 2 -13.51 13.57 13.75
N LEU A 3 -13.05 12.69 12.86
CA LEU A 3 -11.78 12.89 12.14
C LEU A 3 -12.10 13.60 10.82
N SER A 4 -11.63 14.84 10.67
CA SER A 4 -11.70 15.53 9.38
C SER A 4 -10.93 14.76 8.31
N LEU A 5 -11.28 14.92 7.03
CA LEU A 5 -10.62 14.19 5.93
C LEU A 5 -9.10 14.39 5.95
N ALA A 6 -8.65 15.62 6.22
CA ALA A 6 -7.23 15.93 6.42
C ALA A 6 -6.60 15.13 7.57
N SER A 7 -7.29 15.06 8.72
CA SER A 7 -6.82 14.29 9.89
C SER A 7 -6.72 12.81 9.59
N GLN A 8 -7.73 12.24 8.91
CA GLN A 8 -7.73 10.83 8.52
C GLN A 8 -6.52 10.52 7.63
N SER A 9 -6.27 11.35 6.62
CA SER A 9 -5.14 11.17 5.70
C SER A 9 -3.78 11.24 6.39
N ILE A 10 -3.56 12.23 7.26
CA ILE A 10 -2.28 12.39 7.97
C ILE A 10 -2.07 11.24 8.97
N LEU A 11 -3.13 10.85 9.71
CA LEU A 11 -3.07 9.72 10.64
C LEU A 11 -2.74 8.42 9.92
N LEU A 12 -3.36 8.15 8.76
CA LEU A 12 -3.07 6.95 7.97
C LEU A 12 -1.63 6.91 7.48
N LEU A 13 -1.11 8.02 6.95
CA LEU A 13 0.32 8.10 6.58
C LEU A 13 1.24 7.89 7.78
N SER A 14 0.86 8.42 8.95
CA SER A 14 1.61 8.23 10.19
C SER A 14 1.57 6.76 10.66
N PHE A 15 0.44 6.07 10.49
CA PHE A 15 0.29 4.64 10.75
C PHE A 15 1.13 3.78 9.80
N CYS A 16 1.25 4.14 8.52
CA CYS A 16 2.15 3.45 7.60
C CYS A 16 3.60 3.54 8.07
N LEU A 17 4.05 4.74 8.48
CA LEU A 17 5.40 4.92 8.99
C LEU A 17 5.63 4.19 10.32
N PHE A 18 4.62 4.19 11.19
CA PHE A 18 4.65 3.46 12.45
C PHE A 18 4.74 1.95 12.22
N GLY A 19 3.90 1.40 11.34
CA GLY A 19 3.93 0.00 10.95
C GLY A 19 5.30 -0.42 10.41
N TRP A 20 5.84 0.34 9.46
CA TRP A 20 7.21 0.12 8.97
C TRP A 20 8.26 0.15 10.09
N SER A 21 8.12 1.08 11.05
CA SER A 21 9.05 1.15 12.17
C SER A 21 8.98 -0.09 13.08
N LEU A 22 7.78 -0.65 13.29
CA LEU A 22 7.59 -1.89 14.04
C LEU A 22 8.21 -3.07 13.30
N ASP A 23 8.02 -3.18 11.99
CA ASP A 23 8.62 -4.24 11.17
C ASP A 23 10.15 -4.22 11.29
N LEU A 24 10.78 -3.03 11.23
CA LEU A 24 12.22 -2.88 11.43
C LEU A 24 12.71 -3.33 12.82
N TYR A 25 11.90 -3.10 13.86
CA TYR A 25 12.20 -3.59 15.21
C TYR A 25 12.09 -5.11 15.28
N PHE A 26 11.04 -5.67 14.70
CA PHE A 26 10.82 -7.10 14.62
C PHE A 26 11.96 -7.81 13.88
N PHE A 27 12.36 -7.31 12.70
CA PHE A 27 13.48 -7.89 11.94
C PHE A 27 14.78 -7.88 12.73
N HIS A 28 15.05 -6.82 13.50
CA HIS A 28 16.22 -6.80 14.35
C HIS A 28 16.13 -7.81 15.50
N ALA A 29 14.98 -7.93 16.17
CA ALA A 29 14.78 -8.91 17.23
C ALA A 29 15.00 -10.35 16.69
N SER A 30 14.53 -10.61 15.47
CA SER A 30 14.70 -11.87 14.74
C SER A 30 16.07 -12.03 14.07
N LYS A 31 17.02 -11.10 14.27
CA LYS A 31 18.37 -11.08 13.67
C LYS A 31 18.40 -11.11 12.13
N VAL A 32 17.32 -10.71 11.48
CA VAL A 32 17.23 -10.59 10.02
C VAL A 32 17.97 -9.34 9.54
N LYS A 33 18.87 -9.51 8.57
CA LYS A 33 19.65 -8.40 7.98
C LYS A 33 18.82 -7.66 6.92
N VAL A 34 17.77 -6.95 7.34
CA VAL A 34 16.80 -6.33 6.41
C VAL A 34 17.45 -5.37 5.40
N PHE A 35 18.47 -4.60 5.80
CA PHE A 35 19.12 -3.64 4.92
C PHE A 35 19.93 -4.30 3.79
N SER A 36 20.42 -5.53 3.98
CA SER A 36 21.04 -6.27 2.87
C SER A 36 20.01 -6.84 1.93
N ILE A 37 18.87 -7.32 2.45
CA ILE A 37 17.76 -7.86 1.63
C ILE A 37 17.14 -6.75 0.78
N LEU A 38 16.97 -5.55 1.34
CA LEU A 38 16.49 -4.38 0.61
C LEU A 38 17.54 -3.76 -0.34
N GLU A 39 18.72 -4.39 -0.48
CA GLU A 39 19.83 -3.92 -1.32
C GLU A 39 20.32 -2.49 -0.96
N ILE A 40 20.02 -2.03 0.26
CA ILE A 40 20.42 -0.70 0.74
C ILE A 40 21.89 -0.76 1.15
N ASN A 41 22.75 -0.21 0.28
CA ASN A 41 24.21 -0.24 0.36
C ASN A 41 24.76 -0.04 1.80
N SER A 42 25.32 -1.12 2.37
CA SER A 42 25.59 -1.31 3.81
C SER A 42 26.79 -0.57 4.40
N LYS A 43 27.39 0.38 3.66
CA LYS A 43 28.66 1.04 4.03
C LYS A 43 28.62 1.86 5.33
N ASN A 44 27.45 2.06 5.96
CA ASN A 44 27.29 2.80 7.23
C ASN A 44 26.64 1.97 8.35
N ARG A 45 27.26 0.84 8.75
CA ARG A 45 26.73 -0.07 9.80
C ARG A 45 26.49 0.60 11.17
N ILE A 46 27.25 1.64 11.52
CA ILE A 46 27.21 2.32 12.83
C ILE A 46 25.93 3.17 13.03
N LYS A 47 25.16 3.45 11.96
CA LYS A 47 23.93 4.27 12.04
C LYS A 47 22.62 3.48 12.14
N ASN A 48 22.65 2.15 12.02
CA ASN A 48 21.45 1.32 11.85
C ASN A 48 20.64 1.07 13.14
N SER A 49 21.27 1.10 14.33
CA SER A 49 20.56 1.00 15.61
C SER A 49 19.79 2.28 15.92
N SER A 50 20.42 3.43 15.67
CA SER A 50 19.81 4.75 15.83
C SER A 50 18.62 4.95 14.88
N TYR A 51 18.73 4.50 13.64
CA TYR A 51 17.68 4.68 12.63
C TYR A 51 16.32 4.09 13.04
N ARG A 52 16.29 2.90 13.64
CA ARG A 52 15.06 2.20 14.05
C ARG A 52 14.34 2.93 15.16
N ALA A 53 15.06 3.23 16.24
CA ALA A 53 14.51 3.96 17.39
C ALA A 53 14.03 5.35 17.02
N GLN A 54 14.77 6.03 16.16
CA GLN A 54 14.37 7.35 15.73
C GLN A 54 13.16 7.30 14.78
N THR A 55 13.04 6.31 13.89
CA THR A 55 11.88 6.19 12.98
C THR A 55 10.60 5.91 13.78
N LEU A 56 10.68 5.03 14.77
CA LEU A 56 9.58 4.78 15.71
C LEU A 56 9.20 6.06 16.48
N ALA A 57 10.16 6.75 17.09
CA ALA A 57 9.91 7.99 17.82
C ALA A 57 9.26 9.05 16.94
N VAL A 58 9.72 9.22 15.70
CA VAL A 58 9.13 10.12 14.71
C VAL A 58 7.68 9.75 14.41
N SER A 59 7.40 8.48 14.13
CA SER A 59 6.05 8.03 13.81
C SER A 59 5.07 8.23 14.97
N VAL A 60 5.49 7.93 16.21
CA VAL A 60 4.69 8.16 17.42
C VAL A 60 4.42 9.66 17.63
N LEU A 61 5.42 10.52 17.42
CA LEU A 61 5.24 11.96 17.51
C LEU A 61 4.25 12.49 16.47
N LEU A 62 4.30 12.00 15.22
CA LEU A 62 3.34 12.39 14.18
C LEU A 62 1.91 11.94 14.52
N ILE A 63 1.75 10.76 15.12
CA ILE A 63 0.45 10.27 15.59
C ILE A 63 -0.10 11.16 16.71
N ILE A 64 0.70 11.41 17.76
CA ILE A 64 0.30 12.28 18.88
C ILE A 64 -0.05 13.68 18.37
N TYR A 65 0.80 14.23 17.50
CA TYR A 65 0.59 15.53 16.89
C TYR A 65 -0.73 15.61 16.12
N SER A 66 -1.02 14.58 15.30
CA SER A 66 -2.24 14.52 14.50
C SER A 66 -3.48 14.47 15.42
N PHE A 67 -3.47 13.63 16.45
CA PHE A 67 -4.56 13.59 17.43
C PHE A 67 -4.74 14.91 18.18
N PHE A 68 -3.65 15.56 18.58
CA PHE A 68 -3.71 16.85 19.27
C PHE A 68 -4.39 17.93 18.42
N PHE A 69 -4.01 18.07 17.15
CA PHE A 69 -4.65 19.06 16.28
C PHE A 69 -6.06 18.69 15.86
N THR A 70 -6.37 17.40 15.71
CA THR A 70 -7.76 16.98 15.53
C THR A 70 -8.61 17.30 16.76
N TYR A 71 -8.05 17.20 17.98
CA TYR A 71 -8.73 17.61 19.21
C TYR A 71 -9.01 19.12 19.22
N LEU A 72 -8.00 19.95 18.90
CA LEU A 72 -8.18 21.39 18.75
C LEU A 72 -9.23 21.75 17.68
N GLN A 73 -9.20 21.06 16.54
CA GLN A 73 -10.17 21.26 15.47
C GLN A 73 -11.61 20.91 15.91
N ASN A 74 -11.80 19.86 16.72
CA ASN A 74 -13.14 19.50 17.20
C ASN A 74 -13.71 20.52 18.20
N ASN A 75 -12.84 21.16 19.00
CA ASN A 75 -13.25 22.17 19.98
C ASN A 75 -13.37 23.58 19.39
N ALA A 76 -12.90 23.79 18.17
CA ALA A 76 -13.02 25.06 17.47
C ALA A 76 -14.47 25.34 17.05
N SER A 77 -14.93 26.54 17.35
CA SER A 77 -16.32 26.94 17.10
C SER A 77 -16.49 27.59 15.71
N SER A 78 -15.46 28.28 15.21
CA SER A 78 -15.53 28.98 13.92
C SER A 78 -14.94 28.16 12.77
N VAL A 79 -15.52 28.31 11.57
CA VAL A 79 -15.00 27.72 10.32
C VAL A 79 -13.55 28.13 10.06
N LYS A 80 -13.25 29.40 10.38
CA LYS A 80 -11.91 29.97 10.25
C LYS A 80 -10.91 29.27 11.17
N GLU A 81 -11.24 29.05 12.44
CA GLU A 81 -10.37 28.32 13.38
C GLU A 81 -10.12 26.88 12.94
N LYS A 82 -11.17 26.13 12.58
CA LYS A 82 -11.02 24.75 12.09
C LYS A 82 -10.09 24.68 10.88
N ARG A 83 -10.21 25.62 9.95
CA ARG A 83 -9.33 25.72 8.77
C ARG A 83 -7.90 26.05 9.16
N MET A 84 -7.69 26.97 10.11
CA MET A 84 -6.36 27.31 10.59
C MET A 84 -5.68 26.10 11.26
N PHE A 85 -6.39 25.33 12.08
CA PHE A 85 -5.83 24.11 12.69
C PHE A 85 -5.43 23.06 11.64
N GLN A 86 -6.22 22.89 10.58
CA GLN A 86 -5.84 22.02 9.46
C GLN A 86 -4.59 22.52 8.73
N LEU A 87 -4.50 23.82 8.44
CA LEU A 87 -3.31 24.41 7.82
C LEU A 87 -2.07 24.24 8.71
N TYR A 88 -2.22 24.42 10.01
CA TYR A 88 -1.13 24.18 10.97
C TYR A 88 -0.70 22.72 10.99
N MET A 89 -1.63 21.76 10.86
CA MET A 89 -1.28 20.35 10.71
C MET A 89 -0.40 20.07 9.50
N PHE A 90 -0.79 20.57 8.33
CA PHE A 90 0.01 20.40 7.11
C PHE A 90 1.34 21.15 7.19
N ALA A 91 1.33 22.38 7.69
CA ALA A 91 2.53 23.20 7.84
C ALA A 91 3.53 22.54 8.79
N PHE A 92 3.07 21.93 9.90
CA PHE A 92 3.93 21.17 10.79
C PHE A 92 4.47 19.90 10.14
N LEU A 93 3.65 19.15 9.39
CA LEU A 93 4.13 17.98 8.66
C LEU A 93 5.28 18.37 7.71
N VAL A 94 5.10 19.46 6.96
CA VAL A 94 6.12 20.02 6.07
C VAL A 94 7.34 20.52 6.85
N PHE A 95 7.15 21.29 7.92
CA PHE A 95 8.23 21.77 8.80
C PHE A 95 9.02 20.60 9.40
N PHE A 96 8.33 19.55 9.83
CA PHE A 96 8.91 18.35 10.39
C PHE A 96 9.76 17.61 9.35
N ILE A 97 9.33 17.57 8.08
CA ILE A 97 10.11 16.98 6.98
C ILE A 97 11.32 17.86 6.62
N LEU A 98 11.12 19.19 6.53
CA LEU A 98 12.09 20.11 5.93
C LEU A 98 13.10 20.73 6.90
N VAL A 99 12.77 20.92 8.18
CA VAL A 99 13.62 21.68 9.11
C VAL A 99 14.58 20.77 9.89
N PRO A 100 15.90 20.85 9.64
CA PRO A 100 16.89 19.99 10.27
C PRO A 100 17.35 20.60 11.60
N SER A 101 16.52 20.52 12.64
CA SER A 101 16.93 20.91 14.00
C SER A 101 17.67 19.78 14.70
N ARG A 102 18.87 20.06 15.27
CA ARG A 102 19.67 19.08 16.03
C ARG A 102 18.96 18.57 17.29
N ARG A 103 18.00 19.34 17.85
CA ARG A 103 17.21 18.96 19.03
C ARG A 103 16.00 18.07 18.70
N LEU A 104 15.60 17.99 17.42
CA LEU A 104 14.47 17.19 16.94
C LEU A 104 14.93 16.15 15.92
N PHE A 105 15.71 15.16 16.35
CA PHE A 105 16.18 14.05 15.50
C PHE A 105 17.02 14.49 14.28
N GLY A 106 17.87 15.51 14.42
CA GLY A 106 18.71 16.03 13.33
C GLY A 106 19.63 14.99 12.65
N ASN A 107 19.99 13.90 13.33
CA ASN A 107 20.77 12.80 12.75
C ASN A 107 19.94 11.92 11.80
N LEU A 108 18.65 11.73 12.08
CA LEU A 108 17.72 11.12 11.14
C LEU A 108 17.47 12.02 9.97
N ARG A 109 17.14 13.29 10.19
CA ARG A 109 16.76 14.17 9.09
C ARG A 109 17.94 14.54 8.22
N SER A 110 19.13 14.69 8.77
CA SER A 110 20.33 14.84 7.94
C SER A 110 20.76 13.54 7.28
N SER A 111 20.44 12.36 7.83
CA SER A 111 20.59 11.09 7.12
C SER A 111 19.49 10.90 6.08
N PHE A 112 18.25 11.33 6.34
CA PHE A 112 17.11 11.32 5.44
C PHE A 112 17.38 12.28 4.30
N LEU A 113 17.71 13.55 4.55
CA LEU A 113 18.11 14.57 3.56
C LEU A 113 19.41 14.22 2.81
N ARG A 114 20.35 13.47 3.41
CA ARG A 114 21.50 12.91 2.66
C ARG A 114 21.16 11.65 1.89
N SER A 115 20.14 10.91 2.35
CA SER A 115 19.49 9.84 1.61
C SER A 115 18.46 10.40 0.63
N VAL A 116 18.07 11.67 0.68
CA VAL A 116 17.06 12.28 -0.18
C VAL A 116 17.49 12.20 -1.63
N PRO A 117 18.75 12.41 -2.02
CA PRO A 117 19.19 12.07 -3.38
C PRO A 117 18.98 10.60 -3.73
N LYS A 118 19.15 9.66 -2.80
CA LYS A 118 18.95 8.21 -3.02
C LYS A 118 17.51 7.77 -2.97
N SER A 119 16.69 8.34 -2.10
CA SER A 119 15.25 8.11 -2.04
C SER A 119 14.54 8.89 -3.14
N LEU A 120 15.06 10.03 -3.59
CA LEU A 120 14.71 10.71 -4.85
C LEU A 120 15.26 9.97 -6.06
N LEU A 121 16.28 9.12 -5.92
CA LEU A 121 16.64 8.14 -6.94
C LEU A 121 15.67 6.97 -6.90
N THR A 122 15.23 6.45 -5.75
CA THR A 122 14.16 5.44 -5.65
C THR A 122 12.83 6.01 -6.16
N LEU A 123 12.32 7.10 -5.59
CA LEU A 123 11.20 7.89 -6.10
C LEU A 123 11.43 8.28 -7.56
N GLY A 124 12.65 8.68 -7.93
CA GLY A 124 13.03 8.99 -9.31
C GLY A 124 12.89 7.78 -10.21
N ARG A 125 13.36 6.59 -9.85
CA ARG A 125 13.22 5.33 -10.62
C ARG A 125 11.75 4.89 -10.70
N VAL A 126 11.04 4.99 -9.58
CA VAL A 126 9.64 4.60 -9.39
C VAL A 126 8.70 5.51 -10.20
N PHE A 127 8.93 6.83 -10.18
CA PHE A 127 8.10 7.85 -10.84
C PHE A 127 8.65 8.31 -12.20
N ASN A 128 9.87 7.97 -12.59
CA ASN A 128 10.39 8.28 -13.93
C ASN A 128 9.75 7.32 -14.94
N ILE A 129 8.69 7.78 -15.58
CA ILE A 129 7.88 7.01 -16.54
C ILE A 129 8.73 6.48 -17.72
N PHE A 130 9.83 7.14 -18.08
CA PHE A 130 10.62 6.81 -19.25
C PHE A 130 11.78 5.84 -18.99
N ALA A 131 12.13 5.57 -17.72
CA ALA A 131 13.21 4.65 -17.39
C ALA A 131 12.76 3.18 -17.52
N VAL A 132 13.51 2.40 -18.32
CA VAL A 132 13.45 0.93 -18.36
C VAL A 132 14.67 0.40 -17.61
N CYS A 133 14.46 -0.03 -16.36
CA CYS A 133 15.47 -0.62 -15.51
C CYS A 133 14.85 -1.79 -14.75
N LYS A 134 15.65 -2.79 -14.42
CA LYS A 134 15.25 -3.87 -13.52
C LYS A 134 14.85 -3.27 -12.17
N THR A 135 13.71 -3.71 -11.64
CA THR A 135 13.18 -3.21 -10.38
C THR A 135 13.93 -3.85 -9.21
N GLU A 136 14.41 -3.03 -8.28
CA GLU A 136 15.02 -3.51 -7.03
C GLU A 136 13.94 -3.95 -6.03
N PHE A 137 14.28 -4.87 -5.13
CA PHE A 137 13.32 -5.36 -4.13
C PHE A 137 12.77 -4.23 -3.22
N SER A 138 13.62 -3.25 -2.89
CA SER A 138 13.19 -2.08 -2.11
C SER A 138 12.17 -1.21 -2.85
N ASP A 139 12.28 -1.07 -4.17
CA ASP A 139 11.33 -0.33 -5.00
C ASP A 139 9.98 -1.06 -5.05
N VAL A 140 9.98 -2.41 -5.06
CA VAL A 140 8.77 -3.24 -4.98
C VAL A 140 8.04 -3.04 -3.65
N VAL A 141 8.75 -3.21 -2.52
CA VAL A 141 8.16 -3.06 -1.17
C VAL A 141 7.59 -1.65 -0.99
N PHE A 142 8.33 -0.62 -1.40
CA PHE A 142 7.87 0.76 -1.31
C PHE A 142 6.59 1.00 -2.12
N SER A 143 6.57 0.58 -3.39
CA SER A 143 5.41 0.77 -4.25
C SER A 143 4.19 -0.03 -3.78
N ASP A 144 4.37 -1.21 -3.17
CA ASP A 144 3.27 -1.98 -2.57
C ASP A 144 2.70 -1.30 -1.31
N ILE A 145 3.54 -0.65 -0.49
CA ILE A 145 3.06 0.23 0.58
C ILE A 145 2.22 1.37 0.01
N LEU A 146 2.65 1.99 -1.10
CA LEU A 146 1.89 3.08 -1.74
C LEU A 146 0.49 2.62 -2.21
N THR A 147 0.31 1.37 -2.65
CA THR A 147 -1.02 0.86 -3.04
C THR A 147 -2.02 0.87 -1.88
N SER A 148 -1.53 0.66 -0.66
CA SER A 148 -2.32 0.72 0.58
C SER A 148 -2.72 2.17 0.94
N CYS A 149 -1.95 3.15 0.45
CA CYS A 149 -2.19 4.59 0.62
C CYS A 149 -2.96 5.25 -0.55
N SER A 150 -3.40 4.48 -1.56
CA SER A 150 -3.94 5.02 -2.81
C SER A 150 -5.08 6.03 -2.63
N LYS A 151 -6.09 5.69 -1.82
CA LYS A 151 -7.20 6.61 -1.51
C LYS A 151 -6.76 7.82 -0.70
N VAL A 152 -5.75 7.66 0.18
CA VAL A 152 -5.22 8.77 1.00
C VAL A 152 -4.66 9.87 0.11
N PHE A 153 -3.99 9.50 -1.00
CA PHE A 153 -3.52 10.49 -1.98
C PHE A 153 -4.66 11.24 -2.65
N ALA A 154 -5.75 10.56 -3.01
CA ALA A 154 -6.94 11.23 -3.56
C ALA A 154 -7.59 12.16 -2.52
N ASP A 155 -7.68 11.74 -1.25
CA ASP A 155 -8.22 12.56 -0.17
C ASP A 155 -7.38 13.82 0.08
N LEU A 156 -6.05 13.67 0.07
CA LEU A 156 -5.13 14.80 0.16
C LEU A 156 -5.26 15.75 -1.04
N ALA A 157 -5.41 15.22 -2.26
CA ALA A 157 -5.63 16.03 -3.45
C ALA A 157 -6.89 16.90 -3.32
N ASN A 158 -8.00 16.33 -2.82
CA ASN A 158 -9.24 17.07 -2.54
C ASN A 158 -9.02 18.16 -1.47
N VAL A 159 -8.34 17.83 -0.38
CA VAL A 159 -8.04 18.79 0.70
C VAL A 159 -7.20 19.95 0.17
N PHE A 160 -6.14 19.69 -0.60
CA PHE A 160 -5.30 20.74 -1.18
C PHE A 160 -6.07 21.60 -2.19
N TYR A 161 -6.89 20.99 -3.04
CA TYR A 161 -7.72 21.70 -4.01
C TYR A 161 -8.67 22.69 -3.33
N ILE A 162 -9.36 22.25 -2.28
CA ILE A 162 -10.33 23.08 -1.54
C ILE A 162 -9.63 24.19 -0.76
N ILE A 163 -8.49 23.90 -0.12
CA ILE A 163 -7.68 24.92 0.56
C ILE A 163 -7.21 25.98 -0.45
N TYR A 164 -6.69 25.56 -1.60
CA TYR A 164 -6.22 26.47 -2.65
C TYR A 164 -7.32 27.43 -3.12
N HIS A 165 -8.50 26.90 -3.40
CA HIS A 165 -9.63 27.73 -3.83
C HIS A 165 -10.19 28.62 -2.71
N SER A 166 -10.22 28.14 -1.46
CA SER A 166 -10.62 28.93 -0.29
C SER A 166 -9.71 30.14 -0.08
N LEU A 167 -8.41 30.01 -0.39
CA LEU A 167 -7.45 31.12 -0.30
C LEU A 167 -7.60 32.16 -1.43
N LYS A 168 -8.15 31.77 -2.60
CA LYS A 168 -8.19 32.63 -3.80
C LYS A 168 -9.30 33.72 -3.77
N LYS A 169 -10.04 33.91 -2.67
CA LYS A 169 -11.20 34.85 -2.55
C LYS A 169 -12.33 34.68 -3.57
N SER A 170 -12.19 33.82 -4.58
CA SER A 170 -13.27 33.38 -5.48
C SER A 170 -14.01 32.22 -4.84
N THR A 171 -14.77 32.52 -3.78
CA THR A 171 -15.56 31.50 -3.10
C THR A 171 -16.92 31.41 -3.79
N SER A 172 -17.10 30.40 -4.63
CA SER A 172 -18.45 30.00 -5.03
C SER A 172 -19.17 29.36 -3.83
N PRO A 173 -20.51 29.47 -3.74
CA PRO A 173 -21.28 28.95 -2.60
C PRO A 173 -21.01 27.48 -2.28
N GLY A 174 -20.72 26.65 -3.29
CA GLY A 174 -20.41 25.24 -3.05
C GLY A 174 -19.02 24.95 -2.52
N ILE A 175 -18.01 25.78 -2.81
CA ILE A 175 -16.67 25.57 -2.24
C ILE A 175 -16.73 25.78 -0.73
N GLU A 176 -17.53 26.74 -0.27
CA GLU A 176 -17.77 26.99 1.15
C GLU A 176 -18.51 25.81 1.81
N ALA A 177 -19.52 25.22 1.15
CA ALA A 177 -20.24 24.06 1.66
C ALA A 177 -19.34 22.80 1.75
N GLU A 178 -18.59 22.50 0.69
CA GLU A 178 -17.67 21.37 0.69
C GLU A 178 -16.52 21.55 1.70
N LEU A 179 -16.06 22.79 1.89
CA LEU A 179 -15.10 23.14 2.94
C LEU A 179 -15.68 22.89 4.33
N LYS A 180 -16.94 23.24 4.60
CA LYS A 180 -17.62 22.92 5.87
C LYS A 180 -17.71 21.41 6.10
N ARG A 181 -18.00 20.61 5.08
CA ARG A 181 -18.02 19.13 5.15
C ARG A 181 -16.65 18.57 5.53
N ILE A 182 -15.58 18.97 4.82
CA ILE A 182 -14.21 18.51 5.12
C ILE A 182 -13.75 18.94 6.51
N LEU A 183 -14.17 20.13 6.96
CA LEU A 183 -13.85 20.65 8.28
C LEU A 183 -14.68 20.02 9.41
N GLY A 184 -15.70 19.20 9.08
CA GLY A 184 -16.58 18.58 10.07
C GLY A 184 -17.50 19.58 10.75
N LEU A 185 -18.13 20.46 9.97
CA LEU A 185 -19.05 21.50 10.45
C LEU A 185 -20.51 21.28 10.06
N GLU A 186 -20.78 20.40 9.11
CA GLU A 186 -22.14 20.13 8.61
C GLU A 186 -22.46 18.65 8.82
N ASN A 187 -23.44 18.36 9.68
CA ASN A 187 -23.98 17.02 9.94
C ASN A 187 -25.14 16.66 9.00
N ASP A 188 -25.66 17.61 8.23
CA ASP A 188 -26.78 17.38 7.31
C ASP A 188 -26.27 16.99 5.92
N SER A 189 -26.07 15.69 5.76
CA SER A 189 -25.76 15.01 4.49
C SER A 189 -26.88 15.10 3.43
N LYS A 190 -27.97 15.84 3.68
CA LYS A 190 -29.20 15.80 2.89
C LYS A 190 -29.47 16.99 1.97
N SER A 191 -28.69 18.07 2.01
CA SER A 191 -29.05 19.25 1.20
C SER A 191 -27.87 20.10 0.72
N ILE A 192 -26.94 19.51 -0.04
CA ILE A 192 -26.24 20.27 -1.07
C ILE A 192 -26.11 19.33 -2.27
N ASN A 193 -26.80 19.67 -3.37
CA ASN A 193 -26.48 19.13 -4.69
C ASN A 193 -24.96 19.26 -4.87
N HIS A 194 -24.24 18.13 -4.92
CA HIS A 194 -22.78 18.12 -5.04
C HIS A 194 -22.37 19.03 -6.18
N ILE A 195 -21.74 20.15 -5.84
CA ILE A 195 -21.17 21.01 -6.87
C ILE A 195 -19.87 20.31 -7.29
N GLN A 196 -19.90 19.65 -8.46
CA GLN A 196 -18.75 19.05 -9.11
C GLN A 196 -17.74 20.15 -9.46
N PHE A 197 -16.87 20.49 -8.51
CA PHE A 197 -15.77 21.44 -8.74
C PHE A 197 -14.60 20.82 -9.50
N GLN A 198 -14.53 19.49 -9.50
CA GLN A 198 -13.46 18.72 -10.11
C GLN A 198 -14.07 17.66 -11.01
N SER A 199 -13.42 17.40 -12.17
CA SER A 199 -13.83 16.31 -13.05
C SER A 199 -13.98 15.01 -12.26
N PRO A 200 -15.05 14.22 -12.47
CA PRO A 200 -15.25 12.94 -11.77
C PRO A 200 -14.09 11.96 -11.97
N LEU A 201 -13.21 12.25 -12.94
CA LEU A 201 -12.03 11.45 -13.27
C LEU A 201 -10.81 11.73 -12.39
N VAL A 202 -10.73 12.85 -11.66
CA VAL A 202 -9.48 13.17 -10.94
C VAL A 202 -9.26 12.25 -9.75
N ASN A 203 -10.29 12.01 -8.94
CA ASN A 203 -10.20 11.09 -7.81
C ASN A 203 -9.80 9.66 -8.20
N PRO A 204 -10.45 9.00 -9.19
CA PRO A 204 -10.00 7.70 -9.66
C PRO A 204 -8.61 7.77 -10.30
N ALA A 205 -8.26 8.82 -11.05
CA ALA A 205 -6.93 8.97 -11.63
C ALA A 205 -5.82 9.03 -10.56
N VAL A 206 -5.99 9.83 -9.51
CA VAL A 206 -5.03 9.92 -8.39
C VAL A 206 -4.96 8.59 -7.62
N THR A 207 -6.11 7.94 -7.39
CA THR A 207 -6.17 6.63 -6.72
C THR A 207 -5.44 5.54 -7.52
N CYS A 208 -5.45 5.62 -8.85
CA CYS A 208 -4.76 4.68 -9.73
C CYS A 208 -3.23 4.82 -9.73
N VAL A 209 -2.67 5.98 -9.33
CA VAL A 209 -1.23 6.26 -9.46
C VAL A 209 -0.34 5.17 -8.85
N PRO A 210 -0.55 4.70 -7.59
CA PRO A 210 0.28 3.63 -7.03
C PRO A 210 0.21 2.31 -7.79
N TYR A 211 -0.96 1.96 -8.33
CA TYR A 211 -1.15 0.73 -9.11
C TYR A 211 -0.48 0.82 -10.47
N LEU A 212 -0.55 1.99 -11.12
CA LEU A 212 0.15 2.26 -12.39
C LEU A 212 1.68 2.18 -12.22
N ILE A 213 2.19 2.66 -11.08
CA ILE A 213 3.61 2.53 -10.74
C ILE A 213 4.02 1.05 -10.66
N ARG A 214 3.25 0.22 -9.92
CA ARG A 214 3.53 -1.23 -9.83
C ARG A 214 3.39 -1.94 -11.17
N LEU A 215 2.34 -1.60 -11.94
CA LEU A 215 2.14 -2.11 -13.28
C LEU A 215 3.35 -1.82 -14.17
N LYS A 216 3.85 -0.59 -14.15
CA LYS A 216 5.04 -0.18 -14.90
C LYS A 216 6.29 -0.97 -14.48
N GLN A 217 6.54 -1.12 -13.18
CA GLN A 217 7.66 -1.94 -12.69
C GLN A 217 7.55 -3.39 -13.20
N CYS A 218 6.35 -3.98 -13.16
CA CYS A 218 6.14 -5.34 -13.66
C CYS A 218 6.37 -5.44 -15.18
N ILE A 219 5.98 -4.43 -15.97
CA ILE A 219 6.23 -4.36 -17.42
C ILE A 219 7.72 -4.20 -17.70
N ASN A 220 8.42 -3.35 -16.95
CA ASN A 220 9.88 -3.19 -17.09
C ASN A 220 10.60 -4.51 -16.85
N ASP A 221 10.27 -5.20 -15.75
CA ASP A 221 10.87 -6.50 -15.44
C ASP A 221 10.50 -7.57 -16.50
N LEU A 222 9.28 -7.51 -17.05
CA LEU A 222 8.85 -8.37 -18.15
C LEU A 222 9.71 -8.17 -19.42
N ILE A 223 10.05 -6.93 -19.75
CA ILE A 223 10.88 -6.55 -20.91
C ILE A 223 12.34 -6.96 -20.67
N CYS A 224 12.85 -6.78 -19.45
CA CYS A 224 14.23 -7.14 -19.10
C CYS A 224 14.44 -8.65 -18.90
N SER A 225 13.37 -9.44 -18.76
CA SER A 225 13.44 -10.89 -18.57
C SER A 225 13.74 -11.63 -19.87
N THR A 226 14.45 -12.75 -19.77
CA THR A 226 14.75 -13.59 -20.94
C THR A 226 13.46 -14.13 -21.59
N PRO A 227 13.39 -14.17 -22.94
CA PRO A 227 12.26 -14.76 -23.64
C PRO A 227 11.99 -16.20 -23.15
N ASN A 228 10.71 -16.54 -22.97
CA ASN A 228 10.23 -17.85 -22.49
C ASN A 228 10.62 -18.29 -21.07
N SER A 229 11.25 -17.43 -20.25
CA SER A 229 11.52 -17.76 -18.85
C SER A 229 10.24 -17.79 -17.99
N ILE A 230 10.30 -18.60 -16.92
CA ILE A 230 9.27 -18.64 -15.87
C ILE A 230 9.13 -17.27 -15.21
N ASP A 231 10.25 -16.58 -14.99
CA ASP A 231 10.27 -15.22 -14.43
C ASP A 231 9.47 -14.24 -15.30
N ARG A 232 9.64 -14.30 -16.62
CA ARG A 232 8.86 -13.46 -17.56
C ARG A 232 7.35 -13.69 -17.40
N ARG A 233 6.92 -14.95 -17.29
CA ARG A 233 5.50 -15.29 -17.05
C ARG A 233 5.01 -14.76 -15.70
N ARG A 234 5.85 -14.84 -14.66
CA ARG A 234 5.56 -14.27 -13.33
C ARG A 234 5.41 -12.75 -13.39
N HIS A 235 6.29 -12.03 -14.10
CA HIS A 235 6.17 -10.58 -14.25
C HIS A 235 4.90 -10.17 -15.00
N LEU A 236 4.50 -10.91 -16.05
CA LEU A 236 3.23 -10.70 -16.74
C LEU A 236 2.03 -10.92 -15.82
N ALA A 237 2.04 -12.04 -15.08
CA ALA A 237 0.98 -12.35 -14.13
C ALA A 237 0.85 -11.24 -13.08
N ASN A 238 1.97 -10.75 -12.55
CA ASN A 238 1.97 -9.64 -11.60
C ASN A 238 1.46 -8.33 -12.23
N ALA A 239 1.78 -8.05 -13.49
CA ALA A 239 1.24 -6.92 -14.22
C ALA A 239 -0.29 -6.99 -14.33
N ILE A 240 -0.86 -8.16 -14.67
CA ILE A 240 -2.31 -8.38 -14.71
C ILE A 240 -2.95 -8.13 -13.34
N LYS A 241 -2.29 -8.54 -12.25
CA LYS A 241 -2.75 -8.29 -10.88
C LYS A 241 -2.98 -6.79 -10.64
N TYR A 242 -2.00 -5.93 -10.90
CA TYR A 242 -2.15 -4.48 -10.70
C TYR A 242 -3.00 -3.79 -11.78
N PHE A 243 -3.08 -4.34 -12.98
CA PHE A 243 -4.00 -3.84 -14.00
C PHE A 243 -5.46 -4.08 -13.59
N SER A 244 -5.76 -5.23 -12.99
CA SER A 244 -7.12 -5.62 -12.60
C SER A 244 -7.74 -4.72 -11.52
N SER A 245 -6.98 -3.89 -10.81
CA SER A 245 -7.53 -2.91 -9.88
C SER A 245 -8.07 -1.65 -10.56
N LEU A 246 -7.63 -1.33 -11.78
CA LEU A 246 -8.04 -0.10 -12.47
C LEU A 246 -9.55 -0.09 -12.80
N PRO A 247 -10.13 -1.16 -13.39
CA PRO A 247 -11.57 -1.21 -13.63
C PRO A 247 -12.39 -1.06 -12.35
N VAL A 248 -11.95 -1.66 -11.23
CA VAL A 248 -12.64 -1.53 -9.93
C VAL A 248 -12.70 -0.06 -9.53
N ILE A 249 -11.56 0.67 -9.57
CA ILE A 249 -11.48 2.08 -9.17
C ILE A 249 -12.37 2.96 -10.04
N PHE A 250 -12.29 2.83 -11.37
CA PHE A 250 -13.08 3.65 -12.27
C PHE A 250 -14.57 3.34 -12.18
N LEU A 251 -14.97 2.06 -12.18
CA LEU A 251 -16.38 1.68 -12.06
C LEU A 251 -16.98 2.15 -10.72
N SER A 252 -16.20 2.12 -9.64
CA SER A 252 -16.63 2.68 -8.34
C SER A 252 -16.94 4.17 -8.45
N ALA A 253 -16.07 4.93 -9.11
CA ALA A 253 -16.25 6.38 -9.30
C ALA A 253 -17.45 6.68 -10.20
N PHE A 254 -17.58 5.99 -11.34
CA PHE A 254 -18.70 6.14 -12.26
C PHE A 254 -20.04 5.79 -11.62
N GLN A 255 -20.11 4.71 -10.85
CA GLN A 255 -21.32 4.35 -10.11
C GLN A 255 -21.68 5.43 -9.10
N LYS A 256 -20.72 5.92 -8.30
CA LYS A 256 -20.99 6.97 -7.31
C LYS A 256 -21.54 8.23 -7.98
N ASP A 257 -20.95 8.65 -9.09
CA ASP A 257 -21.41 9.82 -9.86
C ASP A 257 -22.83 9.60 -10.43
N TYR A 258 -23.08 8.41 -10.99
CA TYR A 258 -24.38 8.04 -11.54
C TYR A 258 -25.48 7.97 -10.47
N TYR A 259 -25.22 7.31 -9.33
CA TYR A 259 -26.12 7.25 -8.17
C TYR A 259 -26.51 8.65 -7.68
N GLN A 260 -25.58 9.61 -7.73
CA GLN A 260 -25.79 10.97 -7.25
C GLN A 260 -26.49 11.87 -8.27
N SER A 261 -26.43 11.53 -9.56
CA SER A 261 -27.04 12.33 -10.65
C SER A 261 -28.57 12.29 -10.69
N ASN A 262 -29.24 11.50 -9.83
CA ASN A 262 -30.70 11.29 -9.78
C ASN A 262 -31.37 10.91 -11.12
N ASN A 263 -30.59 10.56 -12.14
CA ASN A 263 -31.08 10.08 -13.44
C ASN A 263 -31.39 8.57 -13.38
N TYR A 264 -32.26 8.15 -12.46
CA TYR A 264 -32.70 6.75 -12.30
C TYR A 264 -33.62 6.26 -13.42
N ASN A 265 -33.58 6.88 -14.60
CA ASN A 265 -34.45 6.51 -15.72
C ASN A 265 -34.08 5.14 -16.32
N GLN A 266 -32.92 4.56 -15.96
CA GLN A 266 -32.45 3.27 -16.49
C GLN A 266 -31.84 2.36 -15.41
N ASP A 267 -32.69 1.73 -14.60
CA ASP A 267 -32.31 0.73 -13.58
C ASP A 267 -31.40 -0.39 -14.11
N TRP A 268 -31.60 -0.80 -15.36
CA TRP A 268 -30.79 -1.86 -15.99
C TRP A 268 -29.30 -1.49 -16.12
N PHE A 269 -28.99 -0.22 -16.39
CA PHE A 269 -27.61 0.25 -16.59
C PHE A 269 -26.86 0.28 -15.25
N LEU A 270 -27.55 0.67 -14.19
CA LEU A 270 -27.01 0.66 -12.84
C LEU A 270 -26.70 -0.76 -12.36
N HIS A 271 -27.60 -1.72 -12.61
CA HIS A 271 -27.35 -3.14 -12.36
C HIS A 271 -26.16 -3.65 -13.19
N PHE A 272 -26.09 -3.30 -14.47
CA PHE A 272 -24.95 -3.65 -15.32
C PHE A 272 -23.62 -3.12 -14.75
N LEU A 273 -23.57 -1.85 -14.35
CA LEU A 273 -22.40 -1.26 -13.71
C LEU A 273 -22.04 -2.01 -12.42
N PHE A 274 -23.03 -2.30 -11.57
CA PHE A 274 -22.82 -3.01 -10.30
C PHE A 274 -22.23 -4.41 -10.51
N TYR A 275 -22.84 -5.23 -11.35
CA TYR A 275 -22.37 -6.60 -11.60
C TYR A 275 -21.00 -6.61 -12.30
N THR A 276 -20.74 -5.65 -13.19
CA THR A 276 -19.42 -5.49 -13.82
C THR A 276 -18.36 -5.13 -12.77
N TRP A 277 -18.65 -4.17 -11.90
CA TRP A 277 -17.77 -3.81 -10.78
C TRP A 277 -17.53 -4.99 -9.85
N LEU A 278 -18.59 -5.71 -9.47
CA LEU A 278 -18.52 -6.85 -8.57
C LEU A 278 -17.63 -7.96 -9.15
N PHE A 279 -17.78 -8.24 -10.45
CA PHE A 279 -16.91 -9.19 -11.16
C PHE A 279 -15.43 -8.78 -11.05
N PHE A 280 -15.09 -7.54 -11.39
CA PHE A 280 -13.70 -7.07 -11.30
C PHE A 280 -13.19 -7.02 -9.86
N ALA A 281 -14.04 -6.67 -8.89
CA ALA A 281 -13.67 -6.62 -7.48
C ALA A 281 -13.37 -8.02 -6.91
N ILE A 282 -14.20 -9.02 -7.24
CA ILE A 282 -13.97 -10.42 -6.87
C ILE A 282 -12.70 -10.94 -7.55
N PHE A 283 -12.57 -10.74 -8.86
CA PHE A 283 -11.39 -11.16 -9.60
C PHE A 283 -10.11 -10.56 -9.02
N ASN A 284 -10.08 -9.24 -8.79
CA ASN A 284 -8.93 -8.56 -8.21
C ASN A 284 -8.60 -9.07 -6.79
N SER A 285 -9.62 -9.23 -5.95
CA SER A 285 -9.45 -9.67 -4.55
C SER A 285 -8.92 -11.10 -4.48
N CYS A 286 -9.56 -12.03 -5.18
CA CYS A 286 -9.15 -13.44 -5.21
C CYS A 286 -7.77 -13.61 -5.85
N TYR A 287 -7.51 -12.92 -6.97
CA TYR A 287 -6.22 -13.02 -7.63
C TYR A 287 -5.09 -12.47 -6.75
N SER A 288 -5.31 -11.32 -6.11
CA SER A 288 -4.29 -10.73 -5.25
C SER A 288 -4.07 -11.53 -3.97
N PHE A 289 -5.11 -12.15 -3.40
CA PHE A 289 -4.99 -13.06 -2.27
C PHE A 289 -4.18 -14.32 -2.62
N TYR A 290 -4.51 -14.96 -3.75
CA TYR A 290 -3.72 -16.07 -4.28
C TYR A 290 -2.25 -15.67 -4.48
N TRP A 291 -2.01 -14.47 -5.02
CA TRP A 291 -0.67 -13.95 -5.23
C TRP A 291 0.12 -13.81 -3.92
N ASP A 292 -0.51 -13.28 -2.87
CA ASP A 292 0.12 -13.09 -1.58
C ASP A 292 0.62 -14.44 -1.00
N ILE A 293 -0.19 -15.50 -1.08
CA ILE A 293 0.16 -16.84 -0.58
C ILE A 293 1.23 -17.53 -1.43
N THR A 294 1.01 -17.62 -2.75
CA THR A 294 1.86 -18.41 -3.64
C THR A 294 3.15 -17.69 -3.99
N PHE A 295 3.08 -16.43 -4.40
CA PHE A 295 4.25 -15.72 -4.94
C PHE A 295 4.93 -14.81 -3.95
N ASP A 296 4.19 -14.15 -3.05
CA ASP A 296 4.82 -13.22 -2.11
C ASP A 296 5.34 -13.92 -0.87
N TRP A 297 4.57 -14.86 -0.32
CA TRP A 297 5.01 -15.65 0.83
C TRP A 297 5.63 -16.98 0.43
N GLY A 298 5.37 -17.50 -0.79
CA GLY A 298 6.02 -18.74 -1.25
C GLY A 298 5.69 -19.92 -0.34
N LEU A 299 4.43 -20.03 0.08
CA LEU A 299 3.99 -21.10 0.97
C LEU A 299 3.73 -22.39 0.20
N GLU A 300 3.37 -22.29 -1.07
CA GLU A 300 3.09 -23.44 -1.92
C GLU A 300 4.32 -24.35 -2.06
N GLN A 301 4.05 -25.65 -1.95
CA GLN A 301 5.03 -26.71 -1.92
C GLN A 301 5.71 -26.83 -3.29
N SER A 302 6.99 -26.44 -3.41
CA SER A 302 7.77 -26.81 -4.59
C SER A 302 7.95 -28.33 -4.59
N SER A 303 7.17 -29.02 -5.43
CA SER A 303 7.30 -30.45 -5.73
C SER A 303 8.65 -30.80 -6.38
N ASP A 304 9.37 -29.80 -6.91
CA ASP A 304 10.58 -30.00 -7.69
C ASP A 304 11.82 -29.46 -6.96
N GLN A 305 12.36 -30.26 -6.06
CA GLN A 305 13.81 -30.30 -5.85
C GLN A 305 14.29 -31.71 -6.18
N ASN A 306 14.28 -32.05 -7.47
CA ASN A 306 15.24 -33.01 -8.01
C ASN A 306 16.54 -32.24 -8.27
N PRO A 307 17.61 -32.41 -7.48
CA PRO A 307 18.92 -31.86 -7.81
C PRO A 307 19.56 -32.71 -8.90
N ARG A 308 19.04 -32.68 -10.13
CA ARG A 308 19.66 -33.34 -11.29
C ARG A 308 19.36 -32.59 -12.59
N SER A 309 20.08 -31.50 -12.85
CA SER A 309 20.30 -31.05 -14.23
C SER A 309 21.47 -30.07 -14.40
N ASP A 310 22.58 -30.25 -13.66
CA ASP A 310 23.83 -29.52 -13.90
C ASP A 310 25.04 -30.46 -13.97
N ILE A 311 24.90 -31.60 -14.66
CA ILE A 311 26.05 -32.35 -15.17
C ILE A 311 25.88 -32.46 -16.67
N LYS A 312 26.44 -31.48 -17.39
CA LYS A 312 26.76 -31.65 -18.81
C LYS A 312 27.94 -32.62 -18.91
N ASP A 313 27.62 -33.82 -19.36
CA ASP A 313 28.40 -34.74 -20.18
C ASP A 313 29.91 -34.44 -20.32
N LYS A 314 30.72 -35.24 -19.63
CA LYS A 314 31.91 -35.82 -20.24
C LYS A 314 31.69 -37.32 -20.32
N ASN A 315 31.44 -37.78 -21.54
CA ASN A 315 31.43 -39.19 -21.93
C ASN A 315 32.76 -39.83 -21.55
N ASP A 316 32.72 -40.95 -20.82
CA ASP A 316 33.65 -42.09 -20.97
C ASP A 316 33.14 -43.32 -20.14
N LEU A 317 32.61 -44.32 -20.88
CA LEU A 317 32.69 -45.79 -20.59
C LEU A 317 31.83 -46.41 -19.44
N PRO A 318 31.62 -47.75 -19.43
CA PRO A 318 30.36 -48.38 -19.83
C PRO A 318 29.55 -49.00 -18.69
N VAL A 319 28.31 -49.34 -19.05
CA VAL A 319 27.25 -50.03 -18.30
C VAL A 319 27.76 -51.21 -17.45
N PHE A 320 27.43 -51.18 -16.16
CA PHE A 320 27.16 -52.38 -15.36
C PHE A 320 25.94 -52.13 -14.48
N ASP A 321 24.85 -52.83 -14.77
CA ASP A 321 23.65 -52.93 -13.94
C ASP A 321 23.96 -53.70 -12.65
N THR A 322 23.51 -53.18 -11.50
CA THR A 322 22.88 -53.95 -10.38
C THR A 322 22.56 -53.06 -9.16
N LEU A 323 21.29 -52.61 -9.08
CA LEU A 323 20.46 -52.32 -7.88
C LEU A 323 20.91 -51.30 -6.79
N PRO A 324 19.98 -50.70 -6.00
CA PRO A 324 18.53 -50.53 -6.18
C PRO A 324 18.17 -49.05 -6.40
N SER A 325 17.10 -48.81 -7.17
CA SER A 325 16.43 -47.51 -7.25
C SER A 325 15.78 -47.17 -5.91
N THR A 326 16.52 -46.55 -5.00
CA THR A 326 15.89 -45.72 -3.97
C THR A 326 15.41 -44.44 -4.63
N ASN A 327 14.25 -44.53 -5.30
CA ASN A 327 13.35 -43.39 -5.45
C ASN A 327 12.84 -43.03 -4.05
N ASN A 328 13.74 -42.59 -3.18
CA ASN A 328 13.36 -41.90 -1.96
C ASN A 328 12.96 -40.51 -2.40
N ALA A 329 11.77 -40.41 -3.00
CA ALA A 329 11.01 -39.17 -2.94
C ALA A 329 10.97 -38.84 -1.45
N VAL A 330 11.72 -37.82 -1.04
CA VAL A 330 11.76 -37.38 0.36
C VAL A 330 10.33 -36.98 0.70
N VAL A 331 9.60 -37.90 1.32
CA VAL A 331 8.23 -37.67 1.79
C VAL A 331 8.31 -36.45 2.69
N TYR A 332 7.56 -35.43 2.32
CA TYR A 332 7.51 -34.21 3.10
C TYR A 332 6.65 -34.47 4.33
N ASP A 333 7.29 -34.63 5.48
CA ASP A 333 6.61 -34.81 6.78
C ASP A 333 6.26 -33.47 7.46
N GLY A 334 6.27 -32.37 6.72
CA GLY A 334 5.98 -31.05 7.25
C GLY A 334 4.51 -30.64 7.13
N PRO A 335 4.15 -29.46 7.66
CA PRO A 335 2.77 -28.96 7.68
C PRO A 335 2.18 -28.77 6.26
N PHE A 336 0.92 -29.18 6.09
CA PHE A 336 0.16 -29.14 4.83
C PHE A 336 0.09 -27.72 4.21
N LEU A 337 0.32 -27.58 2.89
CA LEU A 337 0.33 -26.29 2.17
C LEU A 337 1.43 -25.28 2.55
N LEU A 338 2.37 -25.66 3.43
CA LEU A 338 3.52 -24.83 3.78
C LEU A 338 4.81 -25.44 3.22
N ARG A 339 5.81 -24.60 2.93
CA ARG A 339 7.14 -25.03 2.51
C ARG A 339 7.95 -25.63 3.66
N LYS A 340 9.04 -26.34 3.33
CA LYS A 340 9.91 -27.03 4.30
C LYS A 340 10.64 -26.09 5.27
N ASN A 341 11.16 -24.97 4.76
CA ASN A 341 11.95 -24.02 5.53
C ASN A 341 11.10 -22.83 5.96
N LEU A 342 10.66 -22.82 7.22
CA LEU A 342 9.89 -21.74 7.83
C LEU A 342 10.77 -21.04 8.88
N ALA A 343 10.93 -19.72 8.82
CA ALA A 343 11.69 -19.00 9.85
C ALA A 343 10.89 -18.86 11.16
N TYR A 344 9.55 -18.79 11.09
CA TYR A 344 8.72 -18.75 12.29
C TYR A 344 8.52 -20.15 12.84
N LYS A 345 8.88 -20.33 14.12
CA LYS A 345 8.88 -21.63 14.82
C LYS A 345 7.54 -22.37 14.75
N TYR A 346 6.43 -21.65 14.77
CA TYR A 346 5.10 -22.24 14.86
C TYR A 346 4.35 -22.11 13.53
N SER A 347 4.06 -23.25 12.88
CA SER A 347 3.36 -23.32 11.60
C SER A 347 1.95 -22.72 11.64
N PHE A 348 1.28 -22.77 12.80
CA PHE A 348 -0.03 -22.14 13.01
C PHE A 348 -0.05 -20.64 12.70
N ILE A 349 1.08 -19.94 12.90
CA ILE A 349 1.20 -18.50 12.61
C ILE A 349 0.95 -18.23 11.12
N TYR A 350 1.43 -19.10 10.23
CA TYR A 350 1.24 -18.93 8.79
C TYR A 350 -0.24 -19.08 8.40
N TYR A 351 -0.94 -20.08 8.93
CA TYR A 351 -2.39 -20.24 8.67
C TYR A 351 -3.20 -19.08 9.24
N LEU A 352 -2.86 -18.60 10.44
CA LEU A 352 -3.50 -17.43 11.03
C LEU A 352 -3.34 -16.20 10.12
N VAL A 353 -2.14 -15.98 9.58
CA VAL A 353 -1.87 -14.87 8.66
C VAL A 353 -2.61 -15.01 7.33
N ILE A 354 -2.73 -16.23 6.78
CA ILE A 354 -3.58 -16.48 5.61
C ILE A 354 -5.02 -16.07 5.87
N VAL A 355 -5.60 -16.46 7.01
CA VAL A 355 -6.98 -16.10 7.37
C VAL A 355 -7.13 -14.60 7.60
N ILE A 356 -6.18 -13.98 8.31
CA ILE A 356 -6.19 -12.53 8.54
C ILE A 356 -6.11 -11.77 7.21
N ASP A 357 -5.23 -12.17 6.29
CA ASP A 357 -5.11 -11.52 4.99
C ASP A 357 -6.38 -11.67 4.15
N PHE A 358 -7.00 -12.86 4.14
CA PHE A 358 -8.28 -13.08 3.47
C PHE A 358 -9.37 -12.12 3.98
N VAL A 359 -9.53 -12.01 5.31
CA VAL A 359 -10.52 -11.13 5.93
C VAL A 359 -10.21 -9.66 5.66
N LEU A 360 -8.95 -9.24 5.87
CA LEU A 360 -8.56 -7.85 5.71
C LEU A 360 -8.55 -7.42 4.23
N ARG A 361 -8.40 -8.35 3.28
CA ARG A 361 -8.51 -8.05 1.84
C ARG A 361 -9.89 -7.52 1.46
N ALA A 362 -10.94 -7.92 2.17
CA ALA A 362 -12.28 -7.39 1.95
C ALA A 362 -12.38 -5.87 2.23
N THR A 363 -11.49 -5.31 3.07
CA THR A 363 -11.52 -3.89 3.42
C THR A 363 -11.31 -2.99 2.20
N TRP A 364 -10.46 -3.40 1.25
CA TRP A 364 -10.22 -2.66 0.03
C TRP A 364 -11.47 -2.61 -0.87
N THR A 365 -12.14 -3.75 -1.03
CA THR A 365 -13.39 -3.86 -1.82
C THR A 365 -14.53 -3.09 -1.17
N ILE A 366 -14.71 -3.21 0.14
CA ILE A 366 -15.73 -2.46 0.91
C ILE A 366 -15.51 -0.95 0.75
N LYS A 367 -14.25 -0.50 0.83
CA LYS A 367 -13.89 0.92 0.72
C LYS A 367 -14.21 1.54 -0.65
N LEU A 368 -14.18 0.73 -1.71
CA LEU A 368 -14.49 1.16 -3.07
C LEU A 368 -15.97 0.94 -3.44
N SER A 369 -16.77 0.26 -2.61
CA SER A 369 -18.18 0.04 -2.89
C SER A 369 -18.96 1.35 -2.90
N SER A 370 -19.69 1.61 -3.98
CA SER A 370 -20.59 2.76 -4.12
C SER A 370 -21.90 2.60 -3.32
N HIS A 371 -22.33 1.36 -3.09
CA HIS A 371 -23.58 1.02 -2.40
C HIS A 371 -23.48 1.13 -0.88
N ILE A 372 -22.29 0.89 -0.33
CA ILE A 372 -22.06 1.06 1.10
C ILE A 372 -21.81 2.54 1.33
N THR A 373 -22.79 3.23 1.92
CA THR A 373 -22.67 4.64 2.28
C THR A 373 -21.72 4.81 3.48
N LEU A 374 -20.42 4.56 3.28
CA LEU A 374 -19.38 4.77 4.27
C LEU A 374 -19.34 6.22 4.76
N ASP A 375 -19.81 7.15 3.92
CA ASP A 375 -19.96 8.57 4.25
C ASP A 375 -20.92 8.79 5.45
N ASN A 376 -21.85 7.86 5.72
CA ASN A 376 -22.78 7.93 6.85
C ASN A 376 -22.22 7.36 8.16
N ILE A 377 -21.12 6.60 8.10
CA ILE A 377 -20.52 5.97 9.28
C ILE A 377 -19.30 6.80 9.69
N PRO A 378 -19.31 7.43 10.89
CA PRO A 378 -18.20 8.24 11.35
C PRO A 378 -16.88 7.48 11.32
N ASN A 379 -15.86 8.06 10.68
CA ASN A 379 -14.49 7.53 10.60
C ASN A 379 -14.35 6.15 9.91
N ALA A 380 -15.38 5.62 9.22
CA ALA A 380 -15.29 4.29 8.59
C ALA A 380 -14.17 4.21 7.54
N GLY A 381 -13.99 5.26 6.72
CA GLY A 381 -12.89 5.34 5.76
C GLY A 381 -11.51 5.27 6.41
N PHE A 382 -11.35 5.87 7.59
CA PHE A 382 -10.14 5.78 8.40
C PHE A 382 -9.92 4.38 8.96
N ILE A 383 -10.94 3.74 9.54
CA ILE A 383 -10.84 2.38 10.11
C ILE A 383 -10.46 1.38 9.02
N LEU A 384 -11.14 1.39 7.88
CA LEU A 384 -10.82 0.53 6.74
C LEU A 384 -9.41 0.82 6.20
N GLY A 385 -9.00 2.08 6.16
CA GLY A 385 -7.63 2.46 5.82
C GLY A 385 -6.59 1.88 6.79
N ALA A 386 -6.84 1.97 8.10
CA ALA A 386 -5.92 1.48 9.12
C ALA A 386 -5.80 -0.05 9.10
N LEU A 387 -6.90 -0.76 8.82
CA LEU A 387 -6.92 -2.20 8.63
C LEU A 387 -6.10 -2.63 7.40
N GLU A 388 -6.19 -1.90 6.28
CA GLU A 388 -5.38 -2.17 5.09
C GLU A 388 -3.88 -1.91 5.36
N VAL A 389 -3.55 -0.87 6.13
CA VAL A 389 -2.17 -0.61 6.58
C VAL A 389 -1.66 -1.76 7.46
N LEU A 390 -2.44 -2.23 8.42
CA LEU A 390 -2.09 -3.36 9.27
C LEU A 390 -1.85 -4.62 8.44
N ARG A 391 -2.75 -4.93 7.49
CA ARG A 391 -2.60 -6.06 6.56
C ARG A 391 -1.26 -5.99 5.82
N ARG A 392 -0.89 -4.80 5.32
CA ARG A 392 0.39 -4.59 4.63
C ARG A 392 1.60 -4.79 5.55
N CYS A 393 1.55 -4.33 6.81
CA CYS A 393 2.64 -4.56 7.77
C CYS A 393 2.87 -6.06 7.98
N ILE A 394 1.77 -6.82 8.19
CA ILE A 394 1.83 -8.28 8.29
C ILE A 394 2.44 -8.87 7.01
N TRP A 395 1.96 -8.46 5.83
CA TRP A 395 2.49 -8.93 4.55
C TRP A 395 4.00 -8.72 4.42
N ILE A 396 4.54 -7.57 4.87
CA ILE A 396 5.98 -7.26 4.80
C ILE A 396 6.80 -8.25 5.64
N LEU A 397 6.31 -8.61 6.83
CA LEU A 397 7.00 -9.56 7.71
C LEU A 397 7.22 -10.91 7.05
N PHE A 398 6.21 -11.45 6.35
CA PHE A 398 6.29 -12.74 5.67
C PHE A 398 7.00 -12.63 4.32
N ARG A 399 6.86 -11.51 3.62
CA ARG A 399 7.58 -11.28 2.37
C ARG A 399 9.09 -11.20 2.61
N VAL A 400 9.53 -10.44 3.60
CA VAL A 400 10.95 -10.34 3.96
C VAL A 400 11.47 -11.66 4.52
N GLU A 401 10.65 -12.39 5.28
CA GLU A 401 11.01 -13.72 5.78
C GLU A 401 11.26 -14.70 4.64
N LYS A 402 10.42 -14.71 3.60
CA LYS A 402 10.65 -15.50 2.40
C LYS A 402 11.98 -15.16 1.72
N GLU A 403 12.31 -13.88 1.56
CA GLU A 403 13.57 -13.46 0.91
C GLU A 403 14.80 -13.69 1.80
N ALA A 404 14.60 -13.92 3.10
CA ALA A 404 15.67 -14.20 4.07
C ALA A 404 16.00 -15.70 4.20
N CYS A 405 15.08 -16.58 3.82
CA CYS A 405 15.21 -18.04 3.85
C CYS A 405 15.72 -18.56 2.51
#